data_AF-A0A5B8JR65-F1
#
_entry.id   AF-A0A5B8JR65-F1
#
_cell.length_a   1.000
_cell.length_b   1.000
_cell.length_c   1.000
_cell.angle_alpha   90.00
_cell.angle_beta   90.00
_cell.angle_gamma   90.00
#
_symmetry.space_group_name_H-M   'P 1'
#
loop_
_entity.id
_entity.type
_entity.pdbx_description
1 polymer ?
#
loop_
_entity_poly.entity_id
_entity_poly.type
_entity_poly.pdbx_seq_one_letter_code
_entity_poly.pdbx_strand_id
1 'polypeptide(L)' 'MEPLRRQVSAIIDAILSETKPEEALVREQLRRHVANNPGQPEKALLNHLLSISTTVQDDTA' A
#
# COMPACT_ATOMS: atom_id res chain seq x y z
N MET A 1 11.73 -16.28 6.43
CA MET A 1 11.17 -14.93 6.22
C MET A 1 11.90 -13.97 7.13
N GLU A 2 12.57 -12.98 6.54
CA GLU A 2 13.32 -11.96 7.29
C GLU A 2 12.36 -11.10 8.16
N PRO A 3 12.80 -10.57 9.31
CA PRO A 3 11.94 -9.81 10.23
C PRO A 3 11.24 -8.64 9.55
N LEU A 4 11.95 -7.89 8.70
CA LEU A 4 11.40 -6.77 7.94
C LEU A 4 10.31 -7.22 6.98
N ARG A 5 10.56 -8.27 6.20
CA ARG A 5 9.57 -8.81 5.25
C ARG A 5 8.27 -9.20 5.94
N ARG A 6 8.36 -9.84 7.11
CA ARG A 6 7.19 -10.21 7.91
C ARG A 6 6.41 -8.97 8.35
N GLN A 7 7.11 -7.98 8.87
CA GLN A 7 6.50 -6.74 9.33
C GLN A 7 5.80 -5.99 8.19
N VAL A 8 6.47 -5.87 7.05
CA VAL A 8 5.89 -5.24 5.86
C VAL A 8 4.66 -5.99 5.37
N SER A 9 4.70 -7.32 5.33
CA SER A 9 3.54 -8.13 4.92
C SER A 9 2.36 -7.90 5.87
N ALA A 10 2.61 -7.87 7.19
CA ALA A 10 1.57 -7.60 8.18
C ALA A 10 0.95 -6.20 8.04
N ILE A 11 1.74 -5.18 7.65
CA ILE A 11 1.23 -3.83 7.37
C ILE A 11 0.32 -3.85 6.14
N ILE A 12 0.75 -4.50 5.05
CA ILE A 12 -0.06 -4.63 3.84
C ILE A 12 -1.38 -5.34 4.16
N ASP A 13 -1.34 -6.45 4.90
CA ASP A 13 -2.53 -7.20 5.28
C ASP A 13 -3.47 -6.36 6.15
N ALA A 14 -2.94 -5.60 7.11
CA ALA A 14 -3.73 -4.71 7.95
C ALA A 14 -4.46 -3.64 7.12
N ILE A 15 -3.75 -2.96 6.20
CA ILE A 15 -4.36 -1.95 5.31
C ILE A 15 -5.44 -2.59 4.43
N LEU A 16 -5.18 -3.77 3.86
CA LEU A 16 -6.12 -4.45 2.97
C LEU A 16 -7.34 -5.02 3.70
N SER A 17 -7.22 -5.30 5.01
CA SER A 17 -8.31 -5.79 5.86
C SER A 17 -9.28 -4.70 6.32
N GLU A 18 -8.92 -3.43 6.20
CA GLU A 18 -9.76 -2.30 6.59
C GLU A 18 -11.02 -2.23 5.70
N THR A 19 -12.15 -1.85 6.31
CA THR A 19 -13.48 -1.92 5.64
C THR A 19 -14.09 -0.55 5.37
N LYS A 20 -13.47 0.51 5.89
CA LYS A 20 -13.85 1.90 5.66
C LYS A 20 -13.99 2.22 4.17
N PRO A 21 -15.15 2.70 3.69
CA PRO A 21 -15.38 3.00 2.28
C PRO A 21 -14.51 4.14 1.76
N GLU A 22 -14.19 5.12 2.60
CA GLU A 22 -13.35 6.29 2.26
C GLU A 22 -11.95 5.91 1.77
N GLU A 23 -11.41 4.78 2.22
CA GLU A 23 -10.08 4.30 1.84
C GLU A 23 -10.13 3.21 0.75
N ALA A 24 -11.31 2.93 0.17
CA ALA A 24 -11.45 1.85 -0.81
C ALA A 24 -10.55 2.03 -2.04
N LEU A 25 -10.40 3.26 -2.54
CA LEU A 25 -9.52 3.57 -3.66
C LEU A 25 -8.03 3.37 -3.31
N VAL A 26 -7.63 3.77 -2.09
CA VAL A 26 -6.27 3.60 -1.57
C VAL A 26 -5.93 2.10 -1.44
N ARG A 27 -6.87 1.29 -0.92
CA ARG A 27 -6.70 -0.17 -0.86
C ARG A 27 -6.58 -0.79 -2.25
N GLU A 28 -7.37 -0.33 -3.21
CA GLU A 28 -7.28 -0.82 -4.58
C GLU A 28 -5.93 -0.47 -5.23
N GLN A 29 -5.41 0.74 -4.99
CA GLN A 29 -4.06 1.11 -5.40
C GLN A 29 -3.01 0.16 -4.79
N LEU A 30 -3.10 -0.12 -3.48
CA LEU A 30 -2.19 -1.06 -2.81
C LEU A 30 -2.26 -2.46 -3.43
N ARG A 31 -3.46 -3.00 -3.73
CA ARG A 31 -3.60 -4.30 -4.41
C ARG A 31 -2.87 -4.34 -5.73
N ARG A 32 -2.95 -3.27 -6.54
CA ARG A 32 -2.22 -3.16 -7.81
C ARG A 32 -0.70 -3.16 -7.59
N HIS A 33 -0.20 -2.44 -6.59
CA HIS A 33 1.23 -2.46 -6.27
C HIS A 33 1.71 -3.84 -5.82
N VAL A 34 0.92 -4.56 -5.03
CA VAL A 34 1.24 -5.94 -4.61
C VAL A 34 1.28 -6.88 -5.81
N ALA A 35 0.28 -6.83 -6.70
CA ALA A 35 0.23 -7.65 -7.90
C ALA A 35 1.42 -7.37 -8.85
N ASN A 36 1.86 -6.12 -8.94
CA ASN A 36 2.99 -5.70 -9.77
C ASN A 36 4.38 -6.01 -9.15
N ASN A 37 4.45 -6.44 -7.89
CA ASN A 37 5.72 -6.71 -7.19
C ASN A 37 5.68 -8.10 -6.50
N PRO A 38 5.53 -9.20 -7.25
CA PRO A 38 5.44 -10.53 -6.68
C PRO A 38 6.69 -10.90 -5.89
N GLY A 39 6.51 -11.39 -4.66
CA GLY A 39 7.60 -11.76 -3.76
C GLY A 39 8.39 -10.59 -3.17
N GLN A 40 7.99 -9.35 -3.45
CA GLN A 40 8.68 -8.12 -3.03
C GLN A 40 7.70 -7.17 -2.31
N PRO A 41 7.16 -7.56 -1.14
CA PRO A 41 6.20 -6.74 -0.41
C PRO A 41 6.79 -5.38 0.01
N GLU A 42 8.10 -5.30 0.26
CA GLU A 42 8.81 -4.06 0.62
C GLU A 42 8.73 -3.04 -0.53
N LYS A 43 8.92 -3.50 -1.76
CA LYS A 43 8.81 -2.67 -2.96
C LYS A 43 7.37 -2.28 -3.25
N ALA A 44 6.42 -3.19 -3.02
CA ALA A 44 4.99 -2.91 -3.15
C ALA A 44 4.55 -1.78 -2.20
N LEU A 45 4.91 -1.89 -0.92
CA LEU A 45 4.56 -0.90 0.10
C LEU A 45 5.25 0.45 -0.16
N LEU A 46 6.53 0.45 -0.54
CA LEU A 46 7.25 1.68 -0.88
C LEU A 46 6.57 2.42 -2.05
N ASN A 47 6.27 1.71 -3.14
CA ASN A 47 5.60 2.31 -4.30
C ASN A 47 4.22 2.89 -3.93
N HIS A 48 3.47 2.20 -3.07
CA HIS A 48 2.19 2.68 -2.58
C HIS A 48 2.32 3.96 -1.73
N LEU A 49 3.27 3.99 -0.79
CA LEU A 49 3.51 5.17 0.06
C LEU A 49 3.92 6.39 -0.77
N LEU A 50 4.72 6.18 -1.82
CA LEU A 50 5.11 7.23 -2.76
C LEU A 50 3.91 7.73 -3.56
N SER A 51 3.04 6.83 -4.06
CA SER A 51 1.86 7.23 -4.84
C SER A 51 0.85 8.03 -4.04
N ILE A 52 0.62 7.66 -2.77
CA ILE A 52 -0.30 8.42 -1.92
C ILE A 52 0.28 9.77 -1.51
N SER A 53 1.60 9.85 -1.30
CA SER A 53 2.27 11.09 -0.91
C SER A 53 2.23 12.13 -2.02
N THR A 54 2.25 11.70 -3.29
CA THR A 54 2.07 12.59 -4.45
C THR A 54 0.63 13.06 -4.64
N THR A 55 -0.38 12.27 -4.22
CA THR A 55 -1.80 12.65 -4.38
C THR A 55 -2.28 13.67 -3.35
N VAL A 56 -1.66 13.77 -2.17
CA VAL A 56 -2.05 14.76 -1.14
C VAL A 56 -1.73 16.20 -1.57
N GLN A 57 -0.94 16.39 -2.64
CA GLN A 57 -0.46 17.70 -3.08
C GLN A 57 -1.35 18.35 -4.17
N ASP A 58 -2.31 17.61 -4.75
CA ASP A 58 -3.20 18.10 -5.82
C ASP A 58 -4.60 18.56 -5.32
N ASP A 59 -4.95 18.32 -4.05
CA ASP A 59 -6.25 18.72 -3.45
C ASP A 59 -6.25 20.14 -2.85
N THR A 60 -5.19 20.92 -3.08
CA THR A 60 -5.12 22.36 -2.73
C THR A 60 -4.97 23.21 -4.00
N ALA A 61 -6.06 23.36 -4.77
CA ALA A 61 -6.17 24.33 -5.85
C ALA A 61 -7.59 24.92 -5.90
#